data_AF-A0A6N4XDQ0-F1
#
_entry.id   AF-A0A6N4XDQ0-F1
#
_cell.length_a   1.000
_cell.length_b   1.000
_cell.length_c   1.000
_cell.angle_alpha   90.00
_cell.angle_beta   90.00
_cell.angle_gamma   90.00
#
_symmetry.space_group_name_H-M   'P 1'
#
loop_
_entity.id
_entity.type
_entity.pdbx_description
1 polymer ?
#
loop_
_entity_poly.entity_id
_entity_poly.type
_entity_poly.pdbx_seq_one_letter_code
_entity_poly.pdbx_strand_id
1 'polypeptide(L)'
;MSRIKGRPSKYQKSLQNDENWKEVKRKVKIRDKHQCRICGEKIGLDVHHITYFVDGETIRGQELEHLQWLITVCRKDHKIIHKNPNHPLNPRNRLKQNGETYKSVS
;
A
#
# COMPACT_ATOMS: atom_id res chain seq x y z
N MET A 1 40.57 9.53 14.70
CA MET A 1 39.44 9.40 15.66
C MET A 1 38.31 8.65 14.99
N SER A 2 38.16 7.35 15.29
CA SER A 2 37.14 6.47 14.72
C SER A 2 35.77 6.84 15.29
N ARG A 3 34.81 7.18 14.42
CA ARG A 3 33.43 7.46 14.84
C ARG A 3 32.79 6.18 15.36
N ILE A 4 32.53 6.11 16.66
CA ILE A 4 31.70 5.05 17.24
C ILE A 4 30.29 5.24 16.67
N LYS A 5 29.86 4.33 15.79
CA LYS A 5 28.48 4.33 15.26
C LYS A 5 27.55 4.02 16.43
N GLY A 6 26.86 5.04 16.94
CA GLY A 6 25.77 4.86 17.88
C GLY A 6 24.65 4.00 17.29
N ARG A 7 23.83 3.39 18.17
CA ARG A 7 22.67 2.57 17.78
C ARG A 7 21.73 3.39 16.88
N PRO A 8 21.44 2.94 15.65
CA PRO A 8 20.56 3.69 14.75
C PRO A 8 19.16 3.85 15.35
N SER A 9 18.56 5.03 15.16
CA SER A 9 17.21 5.35 15.64
C SER A 9 16.16 4.45 15.00
N LYS A 10 14.98 4.29 15.62
CA LYS A 10 13.85 3.53 15.02
C LYS A 10 13.50 4.04 13.61
N TYR A 11 13.60 5.34 13.38
CA TYR A 11 13.38 5.97 12.08
C TYR A 11 14.43 5.54 11.04
N GLN A 12 15.72 5.52 11.40
CA GLN A 12 16.77 5.00 10.50
C GLN A 12 16.63 3.51 10.20
N LYS A 13 16.14 2.70 11.14
CA LYS A 13 15.79 1.30 10.86
C LYS A 13 14.61 1.17 9.90
N SER A 14 13.60 2.04 10.01
CA SER A 14 12.50 2.06 9.03
C SER A 14 12.95 2.48 7.62
N LEU A 15 14.09 3.16 7.47
CA LEU A 15 14.69 3.47 6.17
C LEU A 15 15.44 2.28 5.56
N GLN A 16 15.92 1.31 6.36
CA GLN A 16 16.43 0.03 5.84
C GLN A 16 15.31 -0.88 5.29
N ASN A 17 14.04 -0.61 5.64
CA ASN A 17 12.86 -1.27 5.06
C ASN A 17 12.51 -0.78 3.62
N ASP A 18 13.35 0.04 2.98
CA ASP A 18 13.13 0.46 1.58
C ASP A 18 13.16 -0.73 0.61
N GLU A 19 14.00 -1.75 0.84
CA GLU A 19 14.00 -2.97 0.02
C GLU A 19 12.69 -3.75 0.14
N ASN A 20 12.19 -3.94 1.37
CA ASN A 20 10.89 -4.58 1.61
C ASN A 20 9.77 -3.82 0.90
N TRP A 21 9.76 -2.49 0.98
CA TRP A 21 8.73 -1.68 0.33
C TRP A 21 8.85 -1.71 -1.20
N LYS A 22 10.07 -1.75 -1.77
CA LYS A 22 10.28 -1.96 -3.21
C LYS A 22 9.72 -3.31 -3.66
N GLU A 23 9.97 -4.37 -2.90
CA GLU A 23 9.44 -5.69 -3.21
C GLU A 23 7.91 -5.72 -3.14
N VAL A 24 7.32 -5.15 -2.07
CA VAL A 24 5.88 -4.99 -1.92
C VAL A 24 5.30 -4.26 -3.13
N LYS A 25 5.85 -3.10 -3.50
CA LYS A 25 5.39 -2.36 -4.68
C LYS A 25 5.44 -3.20 -5.94
N ARG A 26 6.53 -3.93 -6.15
CA ARG A 26 6.72 -4.81 -7.31
C ARG A 26 5.65 -5.91 -7.35
N LYS A 27 5.43 -6.63 -6.25
CA LYS A 27 4.45 -7.73 -6.17
C LYS A 27 3.02 -7.23 -6.40
N VAL A 28 2.63 -6.13 -5.76
CA VAL A 28 1.30 -5.52 -5.94
C VAL A 28 1.09 -5.05 -7.38
N LYS A 29 2.07 -4.36 -7.97
CA LYS A 29 1.98 -3.89 -9.37
C LYS A 29 1.94 -5.04 -10.38
N ILE A 30 2.69 -6.12 -10.16
CA ILE A 30 2.62 -7.32 -11.01
C ILE A 30 1.23 -7.96 -10.93
N ARG A 31 0.71 -8.19 -9.71
CA ARG A 31 -0.65 -8.72 -9.50
C ARG A 31 -1.69 -7.89 -10.25
N ASP A 32 -1.54 -6.58 -10.17
CA ASP A 32 -2.46 -5.61 -10.77
C ASP A 32 -2.16 -5.30 -12.25
N LYS A 33 -1.29 -6.09 -12.90
CA LYS A 33 -0.94 -5.97 -14.33
C LYS A 33 -0.41 -4.59 -14.72
N HIS A 34 0.29 -3.92 -13.80
CA HIS A 34 0.83 -2.58 -13.95
C HIS A 34 -0.22 -1.57 -14.43
N GLN A 35 -1.44 -1.69 -13.90
CA GLN A 35 -2.58 -0.84 -14.25
C GLN A 35 -3.32 -0.42 -12.98
N CYS A 36 -3.98 0.72 -13.03
CA CYS A 36 -4.92 1.11 -12.00
C CYS A 36 -6.07 0.09 -11.94
N ARG A 37 -6.30 -0.50 -10.77
CA ARG A 37 -7.39 -1.48 -10.56
C ARG A 37 -8.80 -0.88 -10.59
N ILE A 38 -8.93 0.43 -10.73
CA ILE A 38 -10.22 1.13 -10.85
C ILE A 38 -10.47 1.50 -12.32
N CYS A 39 -9.61 2.31 -12.94
CA CYS A 39 -9.84 2.84 -14.29
C CYS A 39 -8.98 2.23 -15.41
N GLY A 40 -8.00 1.37 -15.10
CA GLY A 40 -7.10 0.77 -16.09
C GLY A 40 -5.93 1.65 -16.56
N GLU A 41 -5.82 2.89 -16.08
CA GLU A 41 -4.70 3.80 -16.39
C GLU A 41 -3.34 3.14 -16.09
N LYS A 42 -2.32 3.41 -16.91
CA LYS A 42 -0.96 2.83 -16.79
C LYS A 42 0.07 3.83 -16.28
N ILE A 43 -0.23 5.13 -16.32
CA ILE A 43 0.67 6.19 -15.87
C ILE A 43 0.32 6.71 -14.46
N GLY A 44 1.33 7.22 -13.76
CA GLY A 44 1.14 7.83 -12.44
C GLY A 44 0.62 6.85 -11.38
N LEU A 45 1.08 5.59 -11.43
CA LEU A 45 0.65 4.51 -10.54
C LEU A 45 1.38 4.51 -9.21
N ASP A 46 0.60 4.38 -8.14
CA ASP A 46 1.10 4.20 -6.78
C ASP A 46 0.39 3.03 -6.08
N VAL A 47 1.01 2.53 -5.01
CA VAL A 47 0.43 1.47 -4.17
C VAL A 47 -0.28 2.10 -3.00
N HIS A 48 -1.60 1.96 -3.00
CA HIS A 48 -2.49 2.45 -1.96
C HIS A 48 -2.67 1.40 -0.87
N HIS A 49 -2.62 1.84 0.39
CA HIS A 49 -2.98 1.02 1.54
C HIS A 49 -4.49 1.07 1.74
N ILE A 50 -5.16 -0.08 1.67
CA ILE A 50 -6.60 -0.22 1.97
C ILE A 50 -6.83 -0.32 3.48
N THR A 51 -5.85 -0.81 4.24
CA THR A 51 -5.83 -0.71 5.71
C THR A 51 -4.39 -0.59 6.19
N TYR A 52 -4.22 -0.08 7.41
CA TYR A 52 -2.95 -0.12 8.13
C TYR A 52 -2.97 -1.14 9.27
N PHE A 53 -4.12 -1.76 9.52
CA PHE A 53 -4.33 -2.70 10.63
C PHE A 53 -5.10 -3.93 10.18
N VAL A 54 -4.69 -5.09 10.67
CA VAL A 54 -5.34 -6.40 10.50
C VAL A 54 -5.36 -7.06 11.88
N ASP A 55 -6.52 -7.56 12.31
CA ASP A 55 -6.72 -8.19 13.62
C ASP A 55 -6.22 -7.36 14.83
N GLY A 56 -6.28 -6.03 14.70
CA GLY A 56 -5.84 -5.09 15.73
C GLY A 56 -4.34 -4.75 15.69
N GLU A 57 -3.56 -5.44 14.87
CA GLU A 57 -2.11 -5.22 14.73
C GLU A 57 -1.78 -4.37 13.50
N THR A 58 -0.70 -3.58 13.57
CA THR A 58 -0.25 -2.73 12.47
C THR A 58 0.49 -3.55 11.42
N ILE A 59 0.10 -3.46 10.16
CA ILE A 59 0.81 -4.12 9.06
C ILE A 59 2.00 -3.30 8.53
N ARG A 60 2.24 -2.09 9.07
CA ARG A 60 3.38 -1.26 8.66
C ARG A 60 4.71 -1.94 8.98
N GLY A 61 5.54 -2.16 7.97
CA GLY A 61 6.77 -2.94 8.05
C GLY A 61 6.57 -4.44 7.83
N GLN A 62 5.32 -4.91 7.70
CA GLN A 62 4.91 -6.30 7.45
C GLN A 62 4.06 -6.39 6.17
N GLU A 63 4.08 -5.37 5.33
CA GLU A 63 3.21 -5.25 4.15
C GLU A 63 3.34 -6.45 3.19
N LEU A 64 4.50 -7.11 3.16
CA LEU A 64 4.78 -8.26 2.31
C LEU A 64 3.90 -9.48 2.64
N GLU A 65 3.46 -9.61 3.90
CA GLU A 65 2.57 -10.67 4.39
C GLU A 65 1.09 -10.32 4.21
N HIS A 66 0.81 -9.05 3.87
CA HIS A 66 -0.53 -8.47 3.82
C HIS A 66 -0.83 -7.79 2.47
N LEU A 67 -0.32 -8.34 1.36
CA LEU A 67 -0.47 -7.76 0.02
C LEU A 67 -1.93 -7.60 -0.42
N GLN A 68 -2.85 -8.42 0.10
CA GLN A 68 -4.29 -8.29 -0.15
C GLN A 68 -4.86 -6.97 0.35
N TRP A 69 -4.20 -6.29 1.28
CA TRP A 69 -4.60 -4.99 1.81
C TRP A 69 -3.93 -3.79 1.11
N LEU A 70 -3.29 -4.05 -0.02
CA LEU A 70 -2.66 -3.06 -0.88
C LEU A 70 -3.21 -3.16 -2.30
N ILE A 71 -3.25 -2.05 -3.01
CA ILE A 71 -3.78 -2.02 -4.39
C ILE A 71 -3.11 -0.94 -5.25
N THR A 72 -2.87 -1.25 -6.51
CA THR A 72 -2.32 -0.32 -7.49
C THR A 72 -3.41 0.60 -8.02
N VAL A 73 -3.22 1.91 -7.85
CA VAL A 73 -4.14 2.94 -8.33
C VAL A 73 -3.41 4.12 -8.97
N CYS A 74 -4.07 4.81 -9.90
CA CYS A 74 -3.56 6.05 -10.44
C CYS A 74 -3.74 7.20 -9.42
N ARG A 75 -3.00 8.30 -9.61
CA ARG A 75 -3.11 9.50 -8.75
C ARG A 75 -4.55 10.06 -8.63
N LYS A 76 -5.34 9.98 -9.71
CA LYS A 76 -6.72 10.48 -9.72
C LYS A 76 -7.60 9.66 -8.78
N ASP A 77 -7.63 8.34 -8.97
CA ASP A 77 -8.43 7.44 -8.15
C ASP A 77 -7.92 7.37 -6.72
N HIS A 78 -6.60 7.47 -6.50
CA HIS A 78 -6.03 7.55 -5.16
C HIS A 78 -6.63 8.71 -4.35
N LYS A 79 -6.80 9.88 -4.98
CA LYS A 79 -7.46 11.03 -4.36
C LYS A 79 -8.95 10.79 -4.13
N ILE A 80 -9.65 10.16 -5.08
CA ILE A 80 -11.08 9.84 -4.96
C ILE A 80 -11.33 8.90 -3.78
N ILE A 81 -10.51 7.84 -3.64
CA ILE A 81 -10.59 6.90 -2.52
C ILE A 81 -10.51 7.67 -1.21
N HIS A 82 -9.48 8.51 -1.02
CA HIS A 82 -9.30 9.25 0.23
C HIS A 82 -10.37 10.31 0.49
N LYS A 83 -10.96 10.90 -0.56
CA LYS A 83 -12.04 11.89 -0.45
C LYS A 83 -13.39 11.27 -0.09
N ASN A 84 -13.64 10.02 -0.45
CA ASN A 84 -14.89 9.33 -0.18
C ASN A 84 -14.71 8.31 0.97
N PRO A 85 -15.16 8.61 2.20
CA PRO A 85 -15.05 7.70 3.34
C PRO A 85 -15.75 6.36 3.15
N ASN A 86 -16.77 6.31 2.29
CA ASN A 86 -17.55 5.12 1.99
C ASN A 86 -16.99 4.33 0.78
N HIS A 87 -15.90 4.79 0.17
CA HIS A 87 -15.26 4.04 -0.91
C HIS A 87 -14.74 2.69 -0.37
N PRO A 88 -14.97 1.56 -1.03
CA PRO A 88 -14.58 0.23 -0.53
C PRO A 88 -13.07 0.06 -0.32
N LEU A 89 -12.25 0.89 -0.96
CA LEU A 89 -10.79 0.88 -0.79
C LEU A 89 -10.29 1.91 0.23
N ASN A 90 -11.15 2.74 0.84
CA ASN A 90 -10.69 3.76 1.78
C ASN A 90 -10.28 3.13 3.14
N PRO A 91 -9.10 3.46 3.70
CA PRO A 91 -8.65 3.01 5.03
C PRO A 91 -9.67 3.15 6.15
N ARG A 92 -10.46 4.23 6.09
CA ARG A 92 -11.45 4.60 7.10
C ARG A 92 -12.79 3.88 6.91
N ASN A 93 -13.02 3.23 5.77
CA ASN A 93 -14.24 2.48 5.54
C ASN A 93 -14.25 1.21 6.43
N ARG A 94 -15.36 1.00 7.14
CA ARG A 94 -15.58 -0.22 7.95
C ARG A 94 -15.93 -1.43 7.10
N LEU A 95 -16.54 -1.21 5.93
CA LEU A 95 -16.93 -2.24 4.95
C LEU A 95 -15.94 -2.27 3.78
N LYS A 96 -14.65 -2.04 4.06
CA LYS A 96 -13.61 -2.06 3.04
C LYS A 96 -13.43 -3.46 2.43
N GLN A 97 -13.08 -3.50 1.15
CA GLN A 97 -12.82 -4.73 0.40
C GLN A 97 -11.32 -4.92 0.20
N ASN A 98 -10.85 -6.16 0.23
CA ASN A 98 -9.45 -6.45 -0.07
C ASN A 98 -9.16 -6.19 -1.58
N GLY A 99 -7.89 -5.90 -1.91
CA GLY A 99 -7.47 -5.59 -3.28
C GLY A 99 -7.50 -6.78 -4.24
N GLU A 100 -7.53 -8.01 -3.74
CA GLU A 100 -7.58 -9.25 -4.54
C GLU A 100 -9.00 -9.58 -5.01
N THR A 101 -10.00 -9.30 -4.17
CA THR A 101 -11.43 -9.52 -4.42
C THR A 101 -12.12 -8.28 -4.95
N TYR A 102 -11.47 -7.11 -4.90
CA TYR A 102 -11.98 -5.89 -5.51
C TYR A 102 -12.21 -6.12 -7.02
N LYS A 103 -13.48 -6.16 -7.40
CA LYS A 103 -13.91 -6.18 -8.79
C LYS A 103 -13.96 -4.73 -9.27
N SER A 104 -13.11 -4.39 -10.23
CA SER A 104 -13.28 -3.15 -10.99
C SER A 104 -14.71 -3.15 -11.55
N VAL A 105 -15.43 -2.04 -11.39
CA VAL A 105 -16.70 -1.88 -12.08
C VAL A 105 -16.35 -1.80 -13.57
N SER A 106 -16.72 -2.86 -14.30
CA SER A 106 -16.56 -2.98 -15.75
C SER A 106 -17.23 -1.82 -16.48
#